data_AF-A0A0N4UXI6-F1
#
_entry.id   AF-A0A0N4UXI6-F1
#
_cell.length_a   1.000
_cell.length_b   1.000
_cell.length_c   1.000
_cell.angle_alpha   90.00
_cell.angle_beta   90.00
_cell.angle_gamma   90.00
#
_symmetry.space_group_name_H-M   'P 1'
#
loop_
_entity.id
_entity.type
_entity.pdbx_description
1 polymer ?
#
loop_
_entity_poly.entity_id
_entity_poly.type
_entity_poly.pdbx_seq_one_letter_code
_entity_poly.pdbx_strand_id
1 'polypeptide(L)'
;LPTYFWYLFKQLFVLEKLEQGAIDDEIWGKIIIMERGKRIAKAYLRKTTIIVDGGEDEFDGKTLGFNHFSNPQRDEYTEEFRSKIGDGVIIKMDNQGNIKAMARGSTPVIVQGWKEPNSNCISERLLREQGKLKTKERIAKIFDMRRFKSAISRELVQPDPDARELLMKTCVRVSLVKDCSSDPMKTPCWFMIINLVALDMLKTKLPQVLRNCKLCSTIIPSATAAEVYSQAALSQIIAAAVQQANTQLVNSLN
;
A
#
# COMPACT_ATOMS: atom_id res chain seq x y z
N LEU A 1 -14.05 -2.49 13.27
CA LEU A 1 -14.97 -2.53 12.10
C LEU A 1 -14.64 -1.49 11.02
N PRO A 2 -14.40 -0.18 11.30
CA PRO A 2 -14.09 0.82 10.25
C PRO A 2 -12.80 0.51 9.46
N THR A 3 -11.83 -0.10 10.13
CA THR A 3 -10.47 -0.31 9.65
C THR A 3 -10.36 -1.32 8.51
N TYR A 4 -10.99 -2.50 8.66
CA TYR A 4 -11.05 -3.50 7.60
C TYR A 4 -11.79 -2.99 6.37
N PHE A 5 -12.81 -2.16 6.58
CA PHE A 5 -13.52 -1.50 5.49
C PHE A 5 -12.61 -0.56 4.70
N TRP A 6 -11.75 0.20 5.36
CA TRP A 6 -10.81 1.09 4.67
C TRP A 6 -9.81 0.33 3.78
N TYR A 7 -9.21 -0.75 4.28
CA TYR A 7 -8.31 -1.60 3.50
C TYR A 7 -9.01 -2.21 2.29
N LEU A 8 -10.18 -2.80 2.54
CA LEU A 8 -10.99 -3.43 1.52
C LEU A 8 -11.39 -2.42 0.43
N PHE A 9 -11.81 -1.22 0.84
CA PHE A 9 -12.15 -0.14 -0.07
C PHE A 9 -10.96 0.28 -0.94
N LYS A 10 -9.74 0.39 -0.37
CA LYS A 10 -8.55 0.71 -1.17
C LYS A 10 -8.19 -0.38 -2.16
N GLN A 11 -8.38 -1.66 -1.81
CA GLN A 11 -8.16 -2.78 -2.73
C GLN A 11 -9.21 -2.82 -3.83
N LEU A 12 -10.49 -2.65 -3.49
CA LEU A 12 -11.60 -2.58 -4.44
C LEU A 12 -11.45 -1.42 -5.42
N PHE A 13 -11.02 -0.25 -4.94
CA PHE A 13 -10.72 0.89 -5.81
C PHE A 13 -9.57 0.60 -6.79
N VAL A 14 -8.52 -0.10 -6.34
CA VAL A 14 -7.43 -0.52 -7.24
C VAL A 14 -7.91 -1.54 -8.26
N LEU A 15 -8.76 -2.49 -7.85
CA LEU A 15 -9.36 -3.46 -8.75
C LEU A 15 -10.24 -2.81 -9.82
N GLU A 16 -11.04 -1.82 -9.45
CA GLU A 16 -11.86 -1.06 -10.40
C GLU A 16 -10.98 -0.34 -11.43
N LYS A 17 -9.88 0.28 -10.99
CA LYS A 17 -8.92 0.92 -11.91
C LYS A 17 -8.18 -0.06 -12.80
N LEU A 18 -7.87 -1.26 -12.29
CA LEU A 18 -7.32 -2.38 -13.09
C LEU A 18 -8.33 -2.88 -14.14
N GLU A 19 -9.62 -2.91 -13.82
CA GLU A 19 -10.66 -3.30 -14.78
C GLU A 19 -10.88 -2.26 -15.87
N GLN A 20 -10.74 -0.98 -15.54
CA GLN A 20 -10.84 0.14 -16.47
C GLN A 20 -9.61 0.26 -17.40
N GLY A 21 -8.57 -0.56 -17.23
CA GLY A 21 -7.29 -0.40 -17.93
C GLY A 21 -6.59 0.91 -17.60
N ALA A 22 -6.92 1.53 -16.47
CA ALA A 22 -6.40 2.84 -16.07
C ALA A 22 -5.07 2.75 -15.31
N ILE A 23 -4.55 1.54 -15.10
CA ILE A 23 -3.25 1.26 -14.49
C ILE A 23 -2.39 0.60 -15.56
N ASP A 24 -1.19 1.15 -15.72
CA ASP A 24 -0.17 0.66 -16.63
C ASP A 24 0.33 -0.74 -16.21
N ASP A 25 0.49 -1.65 -17.18
CA ASP A 25 0.86 -3.05 -16.97
C ASP A 25 2.24 -3.23 -16.29
N GLU A 26 3.12 -2.23 -16.37
CA GLU A 26 4.41 -2.25 -15.67
C GLU A 26 4.29 -2.00 -14.16
N ILE A 27 3.14 -1.52 -13.69
CA ILE A 27 2.89 -1.24 -12.28
C ILE A 27 2.55 -2.55 -11.56
N TRP A 28 3.48 -3.02 -10.74
CA TRP A 28 3.30 -4.26 -9.99
C TRP A 28 2.76 -4.05 -8.58
N GLY A 29 2.91 -2.85 -8.03
CA GLY A 29 2.61 -2.56 -6.63
C GLY A 29 2.02 -1.17 -6.41
N LYS A 30 1.25 -1.00 -5.33
CA LYS A 30 0.87 0.31 -4.80
C LYS A 30 1.29 0.38 -3.35
N ILE A 31 2.17 1.32 -3.02
CA ILE A 31 2.56 1.58 -1.64
C ILE A 31 1.69 2.69 -1.04
N ILE A 32 1.31 2.52 0.22
CA ILE A 32 0.56 3.49 1.00
C ILE A 32 1.32 3.70 2.31
N ILE A 33 1.77 4.94 2.54
CA ILE A 33 2.53 5.32 3.73
C ILE A 33 1.55 5.82 4.79
N MET A 34 1.74 5.34 6.01
CA MET A 34 0.80 5.52 7.10
C MET A 34 1.52 5.97 8.37
N GLU A 35 0.93 6.96 9.04
CA GLU A 35 1.22 7.29 10.43
C GLU A 35 -0.01 6.97 11.26
N ARG A 36 0.09 6.01 12.16
CA ARG A 36 -1.07 5.46 12.88
C ARG A 36 -2.18 5.08 11.90
N GLY A 37 -3.39 5.62 12.08
CA GLY A 37 -4.54 5.43 11.20
C GLY A 37 -4.60 6.36 9.99
N LYS A 38 -3.61 7.23 9.77
CA LYS A 38 -3.66 8.27 8.74
C LYS A 38 -2.75 7.95 7.57
N ARG A 39 -3.32 8.02 6.37
CA ARG A 39 -2.56 7.97 5.11
C ARG A 39 -1.87 9.31 4.91
N ILE A 40 -0.55 9.30 4.84
CA ILE A 40 0.25 10.50 4.56
C ILE A 40 0.73 10.54 3.10
N ALA A 41 0.89 9.38 2.45
CA ALA A 41 1.30 9.32 1.05
C ALA A 41 0.83 8.04 0.35
N LYS A 42 0.90 8.05 -0.99
CA LYS A 42 0.67 6.89 -1.85
C LYS A 42 1.53 7.00 -3.10
N ALA A 43 2.04 5.87 -3.60
CA ALA A 43 2.74 5.82 -4.87
C ALA A 43 2.50 4.48 -5.58
N TYR A 44 2.66 4.49 -6.90
CA TYR A 44 2.66 3.29 -7.73
C TYR A 44 4.09 2.82 -7.96
N LEU A 45 4.30 1.51 -7.90
CA LEU A 45 5.61 0.87 -7.97
C LEU A 45 5.78 0.24 -9.35
N ARG A 46 6.70 0.79 -10.14
CA ARG A 46 7.14 0.24 -11.44
C ARG A 46 8.45 -0.51 -11.31
N LYS A 47 9.46 0.13 -10.68
CA LYS A 47 10.76 -0.50 -10.42
C LYS A 47 10.57 -1.69 -9.47
N THR A 48 11.17 -2.82 -9.81
CA THR A 48 11.03 -4.07 -9.01
C THR A 48 11.72 -3.98 -7.65
N THR A 49 12.67 -3.07 -7.49
CA THR A 49 13.38 -2.82 -6.23
C THR A 49 13.06 -1.42 -5.75
N ILE A 50 12.58 -1.32 -4.51
CA ILE A 50 12.31 -0.05 -3.84
C ILE A 50 13.01 0.00 -2.47
N ILE A 51 13.26 1.21 -1.99
CA ILE A 51 13.81 1.49 -0.66
C ILE A 51 12.84 2.42 0.04
N VAL A 52 12.55 2.12 1.31
CA VAL A 52 11.82 3.02 2.21
C VAL A 52 12.74 3.27 3.40
N ASP A 53 13.22 4.49 3.55
CA ASP A 53 14.16 4.91 4.59
C ASP A 53 13.63 6.14 5.35
N GLY A 54 14.42 6.63 6.31
CA GLY A 54 14.12 7.83 7.09
C GLY A 54 14.59 9.13 6.44
N GLY A 55 14.91 9.14 5.15
CA GLY A 55 15.34 10.34 4.43
C GLY A 55 14.19 11.34 4.20
N GLU A 56 14.55 12.54 3.76
CA GLU A 56 13.63 13.63 3.43
C GLU A 56 13.41 13.81 1.92
N ASP A 57 14.02 12.93 1.11
CA ASP A 57 13.90 12.95 -0.33
C ASP A 57 12.51 12.49 -0.81
N GLU A 58 11.99 13.18 -1.83
CA GLU A 58 10.76 12.76 -2.51
C GLU A 58 10.95 11.40 -3.20
N PHE A 59 9.84 10.70 -3.47
CA PHE A 59 9.86 9.42 -4.17
C PHE A 59 10.35 9.54 -5.63
N ASP A 60 11.52 9.00 -5.93
CA ASP A 60 12.15 9.00 -7.27
C ASP A 60 11.77 7.76 -8.14
N GLY A 61 10.75 7.02 -7.71
CA GLY A 61 10.36 5.73 -8.29
C GLY A 61 11.13 4.52 -7.75
N LYS A 62 12.20 4.72 -6.97
CA LYS A 62 13.04 3.69 -6.34
C LYS A 62 13.13 3.88 -4.83
N THR A 63 13.57 5.04 -4.37
CA THR A 63 13.77 5.38 -2.97
C THR A 63 12.67 6.34 -2.52
N LEU A 64 12.10 6.06 -1.34
CA LEU A 64 11.08 6.88 -0.70
C LEU A 64 11.60 7.28 0.69
N GLY A 65 11.84 8.57 0.88
CA GLY A 65 12.12 9.14 2.19
C GLY A 65 10.84 9.23 3.00
N PHE A 66 10.70 8.42 4.06
CA PHE A 66 9.53 8.47 4.93
C PHE A 66 9.40 9.85 5.58
N ASN A 67 10.54 10.50 5.85
CA ASN A 67 10.61 11.78 6.52
C ASN A 67 10.22 12.98 5.63
N HIS A 68 10.06 12.76 4.32
CA HIS A 68 9.58 13.77 3.37
C HIS A 68 8.11 14.19 3.63
N PHE A 69 7.24 13.26 4.02
CA PHE A 69 5.79 13.51 4.06
C PHE A 69 5.33 14.16 5.36
N SER A 70 4.64 15.29 5.29
CA SER A 70 4.08 15.98 6.45
C SER A 70 2.75 15.36 6.92
N ASN A 71 2.47 15.49 8.21
CA ASN A 71 1.19 15.11 8.81
C ASN A 71 0.82 16.18 9.87
N PRO A 72 -0.16 17.05 9.60
CA PRO A 72 -0.55 18.12 10.54
C PRO A 72 -1.05 17.62 11.89
N GLN A 73 -1.43 16.35 11.97
CA GLN A 73 -2.00 15.74 13.17
C GLN A 73 -1.07 14.67 13.76
N ARG A 74 0.23 14.82 13.54
CA ARG A 74 1.26 13.98 14.12
C ARG A 74 1.42 14.32 15.60
N ASP A 75 1.55 13.29 16.41
CA ASP A 75 1.88 13.42 17.83
C ASP A 75 3.36 13.19 18.10
N GLU A 76 3.83 13.70 19.25
CA GLU A 76 5.22 13.59 19.70
C GLU A 76 5.72 12.14 19.75
N TYR A 77 4.86 11.19 20.13
CA TYR A 77 5.19 9.77 20.13
C TYR A 77 5.54 9.28 18.73
N THR A 78 4.76 9.66 17.71
CA THR A 78 5.01 9.27 16.32
C THR A 78 6.27 9.94 15.79
N GLU A 79 6.50 11.21 16.12
CA GLU A 79 7.71 11.96 15.76
C GLU A 79 8.99 11.30 16.33
N GLU A 80 8.93 10.82 17.57
CA GLU A 80 10.03 10.09 18.21
C GLU A 80 10.42 8.83 17.42
N PHE A 81 9.45 8.04 16.96
CA PHE A 81 9.73 6.83 16.16
C PHE A 81 10.13 7.16 14.72
N ARG A 82 9.57 8.22 14.15
CA ARG A 82 9.88 8.69 12.80
C ARG A 82 11.35 9.09 12.66
N SER A 83 11.89 9.81 13.63
CA SER A 83 13.32 10.19 13.65
C SER A 83 14.29 9.00 13.72
N LYS A 84 13.81 7.81 14.12
CA LYS A 84 14.64 6.61 14.34
C LYS A 84 14.67 5.64 13.15
N ILE A 85 13.95 5.91 12.05
CA ILE A 85 13.83 4.99 10.91
C ILE A 85 15.19 4.64 10.30
N GLY A 86 16.10 5.62 10.17
CA GLY A 86 17.45 5.42 9.64
C GLY A 86 17.43 4.86 8.22
N ASP A 87 18.27 3.86 7.93
CA ASP A 87 18.38 3.26 6.58
C ASP A 87 17.14 2.46 6.13
N GLY A 88 16.20 2.19 7.05
CA GLY A 88 14.94 1.52 6.77
C GLY A 88 15.08 0.14 6.11
N VAL A 89 14.37 -0.06 5.00
CA VAL A 89 14.14 -1.37 4.36
C VAL A 89 14.29 -1.30 2.85
N ILE A 90 14.93 -2.33 2.28
CA ILE A 90 14.92 -2.59 0.83
C ILE A 90 13.91 -3.69 0.52
N ILE A 91 13.11 -3.49 -0.52
CA ILE A 91 12.04 -4.40 -0.94
C ILE A 91 12.24 -4.71 -2.41
N LYS A 92 12.07 -5.97 -2.77
CA LYS A 92 12.23 -6.45 -4.14
C LYS A 92 11.12 -7.42 -4.51
N MET A 93 10.40 -7.13 -5.59
CA MET A 93 9.55 -8.11 -6.28
C MET A 93 10.41 -9.00 -7.19
N ASP A 94 10.12 -10.30 -7.22
CA ASP A 94 10.66 -11.21 -8.24
C ASP A 94 9.65 -11.55 -9.34
N ASN A 95 10.12 -12.17 -10.42
CA ASN A 95 9.32 -12.49 -11.60
C ASN A 95 8.16 -13.45 -11.34
N GLN A 96 8.11 -14.09 -10.16
CA GLN A 96 7.00 -14.94 -9.75
C GLN A 96 5.95 -14.16 -8.93
N GLY A 97 6.14 -12.86 -8.72
CA GLY A 97 5.29 -12.01 -7.88
C GLY A 97 5.52 -12.21 -6.38
N ASN A 98 6.58 -12.91 -5.97
CA ASN A 98 6.96 -12.89 -4.55
C ASN A 98 7.53 -11.52 -4.21
N ILE A 99 7.24 -11.05 -3.00
CA ILE A 99 7.83 -9.83 -2.47
C ILE A 99 8.83 -10.24 -1.39
N LYS A 100 10.05 -9.74 -1.50
CA LYS A 100 11.15 -10.00 -0.59
C LYS A 100 11.61 -8.69 0.03
N ALA A 101 12.05 -8.72 1.28
CA ALA A 101 12.56 -7.54 1.95
C ALA A 101 13.74 -7.86 2.87
N MET A 102 14.55 -6.83 3.14
CA MET A 102 15.71 -6.91 4.02
C MET A 102 15.85 -5.56 4.73
N ALA A 103 16.11 -5.59 6.04
CA ALA A 103 16.44 -4.38 6.78
C ALA A 103 17.83 -3.89 6.33
N ARG A 104 17.99 -2.57 6.20
CA ARG A 104 19.25 -1.96 5.76
C ARG A 104 20.10 -1.45 6.93
N GLY A 105 19.47 -1.04 8.02
CA GLY A 105 20.12 -0.46 9.20
C GLY A 105 19.98 -1.32 10.45
N SER A 106 20.39 -0.80 11.61
CA SER A 106 20.20 -1.46 12.92
C SER A 106 18.78 -1.31 13.48
N THR A 107 18.02 -0.35 12.95
CA THR A 107 16.64 -0.08 13.37
C THR A 107 15.71 -1.26 13.05
N PRO A 108 14.86 -1.69 13.99
CA PRO A 108 13.92 -2.77 13.75
C PRO A 108 12.96 -2.47 12.59
N VAL A 109 12.80 -3.44 11.68
CA VAL A 109 11.75 -3.44 10.66
C VAL A 109 10.95 -4.73 10.81
N ILE A 110 9.65 -4.63 11.02
CA ILE A 110 8.80 -5.78 11.35
C ILE A 110 7.64 -5.87 10.35
N VAL A 111 7.54 -7.00 9.67
CA VAL A 111 6.39 -7.34 8.83
C VAL A 111 5.22 -7.72 9.72
N GLN A 112 4.12 -6.98 9.60
CA GLN A 112 2.95 -7.13 10.46
C GLN A 112 2.08 -8.32 10.04
N GLY A 113 1.24 -8.80 10.96
CA GLY A 113 0.34 -9.93 10.71
C GLY A 113 0.97 -11.30 10.99
N TRP A 114 2.24 -11.37 11.39
CA TRP A 114 2.92 -12.63 11.73
C TRP A 114 2.23 -13.44 12.85
N LYS A 115 1.42 -12.79 13.70
CA LYS A 115 0.59 -13.45 14.74
C LYS A 115 -0.65 -14.16 14.18
N GLU A 116 -1.05 -13.84 12.95
CA GLU A 116 -2.22 -14.40 12.27
C GLU A 116 -1.77 -15.05 10.95
N PRO A 117 -1.02 -16.17 11.01
CA PRO A 117 -0.38 -16.76 9.82
C PRO A 117 -1.38 -17.20 8.74
N ASN A 118 -2.62 -17.52 9.15
CA ASN A 118 -3.68 -17.87 8.21
C ASN A 118 -4.20 -16.65 7.45
N SER A 119 -4.13 -15.44 8.01
CA SER A 119 -4.68 -14.20 7.43
C SER A 119 -3.75 -13.53 6.41
N ASN A 120 -2.55 -14.07 6.16
CA ASN A 120 -1.55 -13.47 5.28
C ASN A 120 -0.80 -14.52 4.43
N CYS A 121 0.13 -14.06 3.61
CA CYS A 121 0.98 -14.91 2.77
C CYS A 121 2.47 -14.77 3.12
N ILE A 122 2.80 -14.59 4.41
CA ILE A 122 4.18 -14.50 4.89
C ILE A 122 4.82 -15.89 4.88
N SER A 123 6.11 -15.97 4.59
CA SER A 123 6.85 -17.23 4.60
C SER A 123 7.01 -17.81 6.01
N GLU A 124 6.99 -19.15 6.15
CA GLU A 124 7.18 -19.85 7.44
C GLU A 124 8.42 -19.37 8.22
N ARG A 125 9.51 -19.10 7.50
CA ARG A 125 10.74 -18.63 8.12
C ARG A 125 10.52 -17.29 8.82
N LEU A 126 9.87 -16.35 8.15
CA LEU A 126 9.66 -15.02 8.70
C LEU A 126 8.61 -15.03 9.83
N LEU A 127 7.65 -15.97 9.81
CA LEU A 127 6.75 -16.21 10.94
C LEU A 127 7.52 -16.64 12.20
N ARG A 128 8.49 -17.57 12.06
CA ARG A 128 9.38 -17.97 13.18
C ARG A 128 10.26 -16.83 13.68
N GLU A 129 10.65 -15.92 12.80
CA GLU A 129 11.40 -14.71 13.13
C GLU A 129 10.49 -13.57 13.66
N GLN A 130 9.21 -13.86 13.97
CA GLN A 130 8.23 -12.89 14.49
C GLN A 130 8.08 -11.66 13.59
N GLY A 131 8.16 -11.85 12.27
CA GLY A 131 8.09 -10.77 11.29
C GLY A 131 9.35 -9.88 11.21
N LYS A 132 10.35 -10.08 12.08
CA LYS A 132 11.53 -9.21 12.14
C LYS A 132 12.44 -9.43 10.94
N LEU A 133 12.67 -8.38 10.18
CA LEU A 133 13.69 -8.36 9.13
C LEU A 133 15.06 -8.12 9.75
N LYS A 134 16.07 -8.76 9.17
CA LYS A 134 17.45 -8.66 9.64
C LYS A 134 18.35 -8.04 8.59
N THR A 135 19.42 -7.44 9.07
CA THR A 135 20.40 -6.71 8.26
C THR A 135 21.56 -7.62 7.90
N LYS A 136 22.04 -7.54 6.66
CA LYS A 136 23.13 -8.39 6.09
C LYS A 136 22.87 -9.90 6.07
N GLU A 137 21.71 -10.36 6.52
CA GLU A 137 21.25 -11.75 6.34
C GLU A 137 20.58 -11.95 4.97
N ARG A 138 20.11 -13.18 4.72
CA ARG A 138 19.36 -13.54 3.51
C ARG A 138 18.05 -12.75 3.44
N ILE A 139 17.78 -12.15 2.29
CA ILE A 139 16.53 -11.44 1.98
C ILE A 139 15.32 -12.34 2.33
N ALA A 140 14.46 -11.87 3.22
CA ALA A 140 13.29 -12.61 3.70
C ALA A 140 12.12 -12.46 2.73
N LYS A 141 11.30 -13.50 2.59
CA LYS A 141 10.10 -13.45 1.74
C LYS A 141 8.91 -12.96 2.57
N ILE A 142 8.47 -11.74 2.30
CA ILE A 142 7.37 -11.05 2.99
C ILE A 142 6.01 -11.31 2.33
N PHE A 143 6.02 -11.72 1.06
CA PHE A 143 4.86 -12.26 0.34
C PHE A 143 5.25 -13.49 -0.46
N ASP A 144 4.64 -14.64 -0.16
CA ASP A 144 4.82 -15.89 -0.87
C ASP A 144 3.67 -16.17 -1.84
N MET A 145 3.97 -16.03 -3.14
CA MET A 145 2.99 -16.27 -4.19
C MET A 145 2.50 -17.72 -4.19
N ARG A 146 3.32 -18.70 -3.77
CA ARG A 146 2.87 -20.09 -3.67
C ARG A 146 1.81 -20.24 -2.58
N ARG A 147 2.00 -19.60 -1.42
CA ARG A 147 1.00 -19.59 -0.33
C ARG A 147 -0.29 -18.93 -0.78
N PHE A 148 -0.18 -17.81 -1.51
CA PHE A 148 -1.35 -17.12 -2.04
C PHE A 148 -2.12 -17.99 -3.04
N LYS A 149 -1.43 -18.64 -3.99
CA LYS A 149 -2.04 -19.59 -4.93
C LYS A 149 -2.74 -20.74 -4.20
N SER A 150 -2.10 -21.31 -3.16
CA SER A 150 -2.73 -22.34 -2.35
C SER A 150 -3.94 -21.84 -1.56
N ALA A 151 -3.93 -20.58 -1.09
CA ALA A 151 -5.09 -19.98 -0.44
C ALA A 151 -6.26 -19.85 -1.42
N ILE A 152 -6.02 -19.34 -2.64
CA ILE A 152 -7.04 -19.28 -3.70
C ILE A 152 -7.60 -20.68 -4.00
N SER A 153 -6.74 -21.69 -4.17
CA SER A 153 -7.18 -23.05 -4.47
C SER A 153 -8.04 -23.66 -3.36
N ARG A 154 -7.75 -23.36 -2.09
CA ARG A 154 -8.57 -23.85 -0.95
C ARG A 154 -9.92 -23.14 -0.90
N GLU A 155 -9.94 -21.85 -1.16
CA GLU A 155 -11.15 -21.03 -1.13
C GLU A 155 -12.12 -21.42 -2.26
N LEU A 156 -11.59 -21.72 -3.44
CA LEU A 156 -12.38 -22.13 -4.62
C LEU A 156 -13.16 -23.43 -4.43
N VAL A 157 -12.78 -24.26 -3.46
CA VAL A 157 -13.46 -25.54 -3.15
C VAL A 157 -14.51 -25.35 -2.04
N GLN A 158 -14.53 -24.20 -1.37
CA GLN A 158 -15.53 -23.94 -0.33
C GLN A 158 -16.92 -23.74 -0.95
N PRO A 159 -18.00 -24.20 -0.28
CA PRO A 159 -19.37 -23.93 -0.71
C PRO A 159 -19.71 -22.44 -0.78
N ASP A 160 -19.11 -21.63 0.09
CA ASP A 160 -19.25 -20.17 0.12
C ASP A 160 -17.86 -19.51 0.20
N PRO A 161 -17.21 -19.23 -0.95
CA PRO A 161 -15.87 -18.65 -1.00
C PRO A 161 -15.82 -17.21 -0.45
N ASP A 162 -14.92 -16.94 0.49
CA ASP A 162 -14.69 -15.61 1.05
C ASP A 162 -13.64 -14.81 0.24
N ALA A 163 -14.11 -14.01 -0.72
CA ALA A 163 -13.23 -13.10 -1.46
C ALA A 163 -12.63 -12.00 -0.59
N ARG A 164 -13.27 -11.59 0.50
CA ARG A 164 -12.75 -10.54 1.38
C ARG A 164 -11.49 -11.04 2.07
N GLU A 165 -11.48 -12.28 2.53
CA GLU A 165 -10.29 -12.87 3.14
C GLU A 165 -9.14 -12.93 2.12
N LEU A 166 -9.41 -13.38 0.89
CA LEU A 166 -8.40 -13.42 -0.17
C LEU A 166 -7.90 -12.04 -0.58
N LEU A 167 -8.77 -11.03 -0.61
CA LEU A 167 -8.39 -9.64 -0.86
C LEU A 167 -7.42 -9.17 0.20
N MET A 168 -7.71 -9.38 1.49
CA MET A 168 -6.80 -9.00 2.57
C MET A 168 -5.41 -9.64 2.44
N LYS A 169 -5.33 -10.86 1.89
CA LYS A 169 -4.05 -11.55 1.63
C LYS A 169 -3.22 -10.93 0.50
N THR A 170 -3.77 -10.08 -0.38
CA THR A 170 -2.99 -9.45 -1.47
C THR A 170 -2.11 -8.29 -0.99
N CYS A 171 -2.21 -7.91 0.28
CA CYS A 171 -1.44 -6.84 0.87
C CYS A 171 -0.37 -7.35 1.83
N VAL A 172 0.75 -6.62 1.88
CA VAL A 172 1.77 -6.77 2.92
C VAL A 172 1.85 -5.48 3.72
N ARG A 173 1.97 -5.59 5.04
CA ARG A 173 2.17 -4.46 5.94
C ARG A 173 3.54 -4.56 6.61
N VAL A 174 4.24 -3.44 6.69
CA VAL A 174 5.57 -3.36 7.29
C VAL A 174 5.61 -2.16 8.22
N SER A 175 5.98 -2.40 9.47
CA SER A 175 6.21 -1.38 10.48
C SER A 175 7.69 -1.02 10.55
N LEU A 176 7.94 0.27 10.77
CA LEU A 176 9.27 0.85 10.93
C LEU A 176 9.48 1.19 12.40
N VAL A 177 10.60 0.75 12.96
CA VAL A 177 11.04 0.95 14.35
C VAL A 177 10.23 0.18 15.40
N LYS A 178 8.89 0.26 15.36
CA LYS A 178 8.01 -0.35 16.36
C LYS A 178 6.75 -0.91 15.73
N ASP A 179 6.39 -2.14 16.13
CA ASP A 179 5.14 -2.79 15.76
C ASP A 179 4.14 -2.78 16.94
N CYS A 180 2.95 -2.22 16.72
CA CYS A 180 1.84 -2.29 17.67
C CYS A 180 0.95 -3.48 17.30
N SER A 181 1.47 -4.69 17.56
CA SER A 181 1.01 -5.99 17.04
C SER A 181 -0.48 -6.35 17.11
N SER A 182 -1.33 -5.63 17.87
CA SER A 182 -2.78 -5.87 17.95
C SER A 182 -3.62 -4.99 17.01
N ASP A 183 -3.09 -3.83 16.60
CA ASP A 183 -3.76 -2.91 15.70
C ASP A 183 -2.73 -2.10 14.89
N PRO A 184 -2.60 -2.35 13.58
CA PRO A 184 -1.72 -1.57 12.71
C PRO A 184 -1.95 -0.07 12.83
N MET A 185 -3.17 0.39 13.11
CA MET A 185 -3.49 1.81 13.22
C MET A 185 -2.90 2.47 14.48
N LYS A 186 -2.41 1.69 15.44
CA LYS A 186 -1.66 2.20 16.59
C LYS A 186 -0.16 2.26 16.33
N THR A 187 0.28 1.69 15.21
CA THR A 187 1.69 1.66 14.82
C THR A 187 2.11 3.06 14.36
N PRO A 188 3.18 3.65 14.94
CA PRO A 188 3.53 5.03 14.67
C PRO A 188 3.91 5.24 13.21
N CYS A 189 4.82 4.44 12.67
CA CYS A 189 5.32 4.54 11.31
C CYS A 189 5.21 3.18 10.62
N TRP A 190 4.41 3.09 9.55
CA TRP A 190 4.28 1.85 8.79
C TRP A 190 3.82 2.13 7.36
N PHE A 191 3.89 1.12 6.51
CA PHE A 191 3.34 1.19 5.16
C PHE A 191 2.72 -0.13 4.76
N MET A 192 1.84 -0.05 3.77
CA MET A 192 1.22 -1.20 3.14
C MET A 192 1.58 -1.23 1.65
N ILE A 193 1.91 -2.41 1.14
CA ILE A 193 2.05 -2.66 -0.29
C ILE A 193 0.87 -3.52 -0.72
N ILE A 194 0.09 -3.00 -1.67
CA ILE A 194 -0.92 -3.77 -2.40
C ILE A 194 -0.21 -4.43 -3.57
N ASN A 195 -0.23 -5.76 -3.64
CA ASN A 195 0.39 -6.53 -4.73
C ASN A 195 -0.60 -6.63 -5.92
N LEU A 196 -0.38 -5.83 -6.97
CA LEU A 196 -1.29 -5.81 -8.13
C LEU A 196 -1.23 -7.12 -8.93
N VAL A 197 -0.08 -7.80 -8.95
CA VAL A 197 0.05 -9.13 -9.59
C VAL A 197 -0.83 -10.16 -8.90
N ALA A 198 -0.89 -10.13 -7.56
CA ALA A 198 -1.78 -11.00 -6.80
C ALA A 198 -3.26 -10.62 -6.97
N LEU A 199 -3.58 -9.32 -7.02
CA LEU A 199 -4.93 -8.85 -7.29
C LEU A 199 -5.43 -9.25 -8.68
N ASP A 200 -4.59 -9.14 -9.71
CA ASP A 200 -4.96 -9.52 -11.08
C ASP A 200 -5.17 -11.03 -11.22
N MET A 201 -4.36 -11.84 -10.52
CA MET A 201 -4.60 -13.28 -10.41
C MET A 201 -5.93 -13.59 -9.72
N LEU A 202 -6.27 -12.86 -8.65
CA LEU A 202 -7.54 -13.02 -7.94
C LEU A 202 -8.72 -12.63 -8.84
N LYS A 203 -8.61 -11.52 -9.57
CA LYS A 203 -9.58 -11.07 -10.58
C LYS A 203 -9.86 -12.14 -11.63
N THR A 204 -8.80 -12.78 -12.13
CA THR A 204 -8.91 -13.82 -13.15
C THR A 204 -9.55 -15.10 -12.62
N LYS A 205 -9.25 -15.49 -11.37
CA LYS A 205 -9.71 -16.77 -10.80
C LYS A 205 -11.06 -16.70 -10.07
N LEU A 206 -11.44 -15.54 -9.56
CA LEU A 206 -12.65 -15.35 -8.73
C LEU A 206 -13.47 -14.10 -9.17
N PRO A 207 -13.82 -13.95 -10.46
CA PRO A 207 -14.52 -12.77 -10.95
C PRO A 207 -15.91 -12.59 -10.31
N GLN A 208 -16.64 -13.67 -10.06
CA GLN A 208 -17.99 -13.61 -9.49
C GLN A 208 -17.99 -13.22 -8.00
N VAL A 209 -17.01 -13.72 -7.23
CA VAL A 209 -16.93 -13.45 -5.80
C VAL A 209 -16.50 -11.99 -5.53
N LEU A 210 -15.68 -11.42 -6.41
CA LEU A 210 -15.34 -10.00 -6.38
C LEU A 210 -16.53 -9.09 -6.73
N ARG A 211 -17.45 -9.52 -7.61
CA ARG A 211 -18.70 -8.77 -7.88
C ARG A 211 -19.59 -8.70 -6.64
N ASN A 212 -19.68 -9.80 -5.89
CA ASN A 212 -20.44 -9.84 -4.62
C ASN A 212 -19.79 -8.95 -3.55
N CYS A 213 -18.46 -8.90 -3.48
CA CYS A 213 -17.74 -7.95 -2.62
C CYS A 213 -17.99 -6.48 -3.03
N LYS A 214 -18.09 -6.17 -4.33
CA LYS A 214 -18.41 -4.81 -4.80
C LYS A 214 -19.83 -4.39 -4.43
N LEU A 215 -20.81 -5.28 -4.52
CA LEU A 215 -22.19 -5.00 -4.10
C LEU A 215 -22.29 -4.65 -2.60
N CYS A 216 -21.45 -5.27 -1.75
CA CYS A 216 -21.35 -4.94 -0.33
C CYS A 216 -20.76 -3.53 -0.09
N SER A 217 -19.95 -2.99 -1.01
CA SER A 217 -19.44 -1.62 -0.93
C SER A 217 -20.49 -0.56 -1.31
N THR A 218 -21.52 -0.92 -2.07
CA THR A 218 -22.63 -0.03 -2.47
C THR A 218 -23.64 0.19 -1.33
N ILE A 219 -23.65 -0.66 -0.30
CA ILE A 219 -24.54 -0.55 0.88
C ILE A 219 -23.96 0.43 1.93
N ILE A 220 -22.75 0.96 1.72
CA ILE A 220 -22.12 1.94 2.60
C ILE A 220 -22.59 3.34 2.18
N PRO A 221 -23.22 4.15 3.06
CA PRO A 221 -23.49 5.54 2.74
C PRO A 221 -22.15 6.20 2.41
N SER A 222 -22.10 6.93 1.30
CA SER A 222 -20.93 7.70 0.87
C SER A 222 -20.31 8.42 2.07
N ALA A 223 -19.14 7.95 2.50
CA ALA A 223 -18.29 8.68 3.43
C ALA A 223 -17.78 9.92 2.68
N THR A 224 -18.60 10.98 2.73
CA THR A 224 -18.26 12.40 2.57
C THR A 224 -17.19 12.72 1.54
N ALA A 225 -17.67 13.08 0.36
CA ALA A 225 -17.32 14.32 -0.36
C ALA A 225 -16.09 15.08 0.17
N ALA A 226 -14.90 14.57 -0.10
CA ALA A 226 -13.67 15.35 -0.23
C ALA A 226 -12.70 14.50 -1.06
N GLU A 227 -12.05 15.10 -2.06
CA GLU A 227 -11.12 14.48 -3.02
C GLU A 227 -11.70 13.90 -4.33
N VAL A 228 -12.88 14.34 -4.79
CA VAL A 228 -13.22 14.24 -6.22
C VAL A 228 -13.23 15.64 -6.81
N TYR A 229 -12.06 16.13 -7.21
CA TYR A 229 -12.02 17.17 -8.22
C TYR A 229 -12.52 16.52 -9.51
N SER A 230 -13.71 16.90 -9.97
CA SER A 230 -14.20 16.51 -11.28
C SER A 230 -13.21 17.00 -12.33
N GLN A 231 -12.98 16.24 -13.40
CA GLN A 231 -12.11 16.65 -14.51
C GLN A 231 -12.54 18.01 -15.11
N ALA A 232 -13.81 18.39 -14.96
CA ALA A 232 -14.33 19.70 -15.30
C ALA A 232 -13.73 20.83 -14.43
N ALA A 233 -13.55 20.60 -13.12
CA ALA A 233 -12.94 21.59 -12.21
C ALA A 233 -11.45 21.79 -12.50
N LEU A 234 -10.70 20.73 -12.81
CA LEU A 234 -9.29 20.84 -13.23
C LEU A 234 -9.17 21.59 -14.56
N SER A 235 -10.08 21.36 -15.50
CA SER A 235 -10.10 22.07 -16.79
C SER A 235 -10.38 23.57 -16.61
N GLN A 236 -11.28 23.94 -15.69
CA GLN A 236 -11.59 25.34 -15.39
C GLN A 236 -10.44 26.06 -14.65
N ILE A 237 -9.76 25.37 -13.73
CA ILE A 237 -8.59 25.93 -13.02
C ILE A 237 -7.43 26.15 -13.99
N ILE A 238 -7.17 25.20 -14.91
CA ILE A 238 -6.14 25.35 -15.94
C ILE A 238 -6.51 26.47 -16.91
N ALA A 239 -7.77 26.58 -17.34
CA ALA A 239 -8.22 27.66 -18.22
C ALA A 239 -8.07 29.05 -17.56
N ALA A 240 -8.40 29.17 -16.27
CA ALA A 240 -8.25 30.42 -15.52
C ALA A 240 -6.77 30.82 -15.34
N ALA A 241 -5.89 29.85 -15.06
CA ALA A 241 -4.45 30.10 -14.94
C ALA A 241 -3.82 30.53 -16.27
N VAL A 242 -4.24 29.93 -17.39
CA VAL A 242 -3.77 30.30 -18.73
C VAL A 242 -4.26 31.71 -19.13
N GLN A 243 -5.49 32.09 -18.77
CA GLN A 243 -5.99 33.44 -19.01
C GLN A 243 -5.25 34.50 -18.17
N GLN A 244 -4.94 34.20 -16.91
CA GLN A 244 -4.16 35.11 -16.07
C GLN A 244 -2.72 35.30 -16.59
N ALA A 245 -2.07 34.21 -17.02
CA ALA A 245 -0.74 34.28 -17.63
C ALA A 245 -0.74 35.10 -18.93
N ASN A 246 -1.74 34.93 -19.80
CA ASN A 246 -1.86 35.71 -21.02
C ASN A 246 -2.16 37.20 -20.75
N THR A 247 -2.95 37.50 -19.72
CA THR A 247 -3.25 38.90 -19.33
C THR A 247 -2.02 39.58 -18.74
N GLN A 248 -1.20 38.86 -17.97
CA GLN A 248 0.07 39.35 -17.45
C GLN A 248 1.11 39.58 -18.57
N LEU A 249 1.14 38.70 -19.58
CA LEU A 249 2.03 38.85 -20.73
C LEU A 249 1.66 40.06 -21.60
N VAL A 250 0.36 40.30 -21.84
CA VAL A 250 -0.13 41.46 -22.60
C VAL A 250 0.15 42.78 -21.85
N ASN A 251 0.05 42.78 -20.53
CA ASN A 251 0.37 43.95 -19.70
C ASN A 251 1.88 44.22 -19.58
N SER A 252 2.74 43.25 -19.93
CA SER A 252 4.20 43.40 -19.94
C SER A 252 4.78 43.83 -21.30
N LEU A 253 3.93 43.90 -22.33
CA LEU A 253 4.30 44.28 -23.70
C LEU A 253 3.73 45.64 -24.13
N ASN A 254 3.03 46.34 -23.22
CA ASN A 254 2.63 47.76 -23.34
C ASN A 254 3.41 48.60 -22.32
#